data_AF-A0A7K4EV80-F1
#
_entry.id   AF-A0A7K4EV80-F1
#
_cell.length_a   1.000
_cell.length_b   1.000
_cell.length_c   1.000
_cell.angle_alpha   90.00
_cell.angle_beta   90.00
_cell.angle_gamma   90.00
#
_symmetry.space_group_name_H-M   'P 1'
#
loop_
_entity.id
_entity.type
_entity.pdbx_description
1 polymer ?
#
loop_
_entity_poly.entity_id
_entity_poly.type
_entity_poly.pdbx_seq_one_letter_code
_entity_poly.pdbx_strand_id
1 'polypeptide(L)'
;ISDESGKGSSAIPIAIREFENPIPSLIPFEAEIFPLGKYFLDVQYSGANASAEFELIESDAICIPELIKPIMANWLSGNISDGFLLDAFQKYVDTKLISIPFEINESNVYEIDIPEWVKNIGVWWLEEKISGEEFSNAINNLLERNIIGFPIQMENEI
;
A
#
# COMPACT_ATOMS: atom_id res chain seq x y z
N ILE A 1 17.71 -14.03 8.32
CA ILE A 1 16.92 -14.67 7.25
C ILE A 1 17.90 -15.14 6.19
N SER A 2 17.80 -16.37 5.73
CA SER A 2 18.64 -16.95 4.68
C SER A 2 17.78 -17.49 3.54
N ASP A 3 18.28 -17.36 2.31
CA ASP A 3 17.68 -18.00 1.13
C ASP A 3 18.14 -19.47 0.98
N GLU A 4 17.57 -20.18 0.02
CA GLU A 4 17.93 -21.57 -0.30
C GLU A 4 19.39 -21.77 -0.74
N SER A 5 20.06 -20.70 -1.19
CA SER A 5 21.48 -20.72 -1.53
C SER A 5 22.38 -20.50 -0.30
N GLY A 6 21.80 -20.34 0.89
CA GLY A 6 22.51 -20.09 2.14
C GLY A 6 23.00 -18.65 2.30
N LYS A 7 22.60 -17.74 1.41
CA LYS A 7 22.92 -16.31 1.52
C LYS A 7 21.97 -15.70 2.54
N GLY A 8 22.52 -15.27 3.66
CA GLY A 8 21.76 -14.74 4.79
C GLY A 8 22.02 -13.28 5.09
N SER A 9 21.03 -12.63 5.68
CA SER A 9 21.19 -11.35 6.37
C SER A 9 22.15 -11.51 7.55
N SER A 10 22.77 -10.41 7.99
CA SER A 10 23.46 -10.37 9.28
C SER A 10 22.51 -10.72 10.42
N ALA A 11 23.05 -11.34 11.48
CA ALA A 11 22.31 -11.58 12.70
C ALA A 11 22.00 -10.25 13.40
N ILE A 12 20.75 -10.08 13.84
CA ILE A 12 20.34 -8.92 14.62
C ILE A 12 20.35 -9.35 16.09
N PRO A 13 21.16 -8.73 16.97
CA PRO A 13 21.17 -9.05 18.38
C PRO A 13 19.91 -8.47 19.05
N ILE A 14 19.11 -9.33 19.69
CA ILE A 14 17.82 -8.96 20.27
C ILE A 14 17.81 -9.36 21.74
N ALA A 15 17.47 -8.41 22.61
CA ALA A 15 17.32 -8.66 24.04
C ALA A 15 15.97 -9.33 24.33
N ILE A 16 15.99 -10.50 24.95
CA ILE A 16 14.79 -11.17 25.45
C ILE A 16 14.39 -10.52 26.78
N ARG A 17 13.18 -9.94 26.82
CA ARG A 17 12.69 -9.17 27.97
C ARG A 17 11.48 -9.82 28.61
N GLU A 18 10.65 -10.46 27.80
CA GLU A 18 9.40 -11.10 28.20
C GLU A 18 9.38 -12.56 27.73
N PHE A 19 8.36 -13.30 28.15
CA PHE A 19 8.12 -14.67 27.69
C PHE A 19 7.79 -14.73 26.19
N GLU A 20 7.10 -13.72 25.67
CA GLU A 20 6.84 -13.51 24.25
C GLU A 20 7.46 -12.19 23.80
N ASN A 21 8.31 -12.24 22.78
CA ASN A 21 8.98 -11.08 22.21
C ASN A 21 8.63 -10.99 20.71
N PRO A 22 7.52 -10.34 20.31
CA PRO A 22 7.17 -10.17 18.91
C PRO A 22 8.19 -9.27 18.21
N ILE A 23 8.66 -9.70 17.04
CA ILE A 23 9.69 -9.00 16.27
C ILE A 23 9.12 -8.75 14.87
N PRO A 24 8.53 -7.56 14.61
CA PRO A 24 8.08 -7.24 13.27
C PRO A 24 9.28 -7.06 12.34
N SER A 25 9.09 -7.43 11.07
CA SER A 25 10.08 -7.09 10.04
C SER A 25 10.18 -5.56 9.92
N LEU A 26 11.41 -5.04 9.78
CA LEU A 26 11.63 -3.62 9.54
C LEU A 26 11.30 -3.20 8.11
N ILE A 27 11.29 -4.17 7.19
CA ILE A 27 11.05 -3.95 5.76
C ILE A 27 10.01 -4.98 5.30
N PRO A 28 8.96 -4.59 4.58
CA PRO A 28 8.04 -5.53 3.95
C PRO A 28 8.77 -6.42 2.94
N PHE A 29 8.21 -7.58 2.63
CA PHE A 29 8.76 -8.49 1.62
C PHE A 29 8.50 -7.98 0.20
N GLU A 30 9.18 -6.89 -0.17
CA GLU A 30 9.10 -6.31 -1.51
C GLU A 30 9.77 -7.23 -2.52
N ALA A 31 9.11 -7.49 -3.64
CA ALA A 31 9.59 -8.43 -4.68
C ALA A 31 10.96 -8.05 -5.27
N GLU A 32 11.30 -6.75 -5.25
CA GLU A 32 12.61 -6.25 -5.69
C GLU A 32 13.75 -6.63 -4.74
N ILE A 33 13.45 -6.76 -3.44
CA ILE A 33 14.44 -7.05 -2.38
C ILE A 33 14.43 -8.56 -2.06
N PHE A 34 13.26 -9.17 -2.07
CA PHE A 34 13.02 -10.56 -1.72
C PHE A 34 12.32 -11.27 -2.88
N PRO A 35 13.09 -11.89 -3.79
CA PRO A 35 12.53 -12.72 -4.84
C PRO A 35 11.66 -13.84 -4.28
N LEU A 36 10.73 -14.33 -5.11
CA LEU A 36 9.92 -15.49 -4.76
C LEU A 36 10.81 -16.70 -4.47
N GLY A 37 10.42 -17.51 -3.50
CA GLY A 37 11.14 -18.72 -3.13
C GLY A 37 11.11 -19.02 -1.65
N LYS A 38 11.85 -20.06 -1.26
CA LYS A 38 11.92 -20.53 0.13
C LYS A 38 12.97 -19.76 0.92
N TYR A 39 12.58 -19.37 2.13
CA TYR A 39 13.40 -18.65 3.09
C TYR A 39 13.41 -19.34 4.45
N PHE A 40 14.49 -19.13 5.19
CA PHE A 40 14.69 -19.65 6.53
C PHE A 40 14.89 -18.52 7.55
N LEU A 41 14.24 -18.67 8.69
CA LEU A 41 14.38 -17.80 9.85
C LEU A 41 15.18 -18.53 10.92
N ASP A 42 16.45 -18.18 11.02
CA ASP A 42 17.40 -18.78 11.96
C ASP A 42 17.46 -17.97 13.27
N VAL A 43 17.29 -18.65 14.39
CA VAL A 43 17.35 -18.08 15.74
C VAL A 43 18.42 -18.83 16.54
N GLN A 44 19.31 -18.08 17.19
CA GLN A 44 20.28 -18.61 18.13
C GLN A 44 20.06 -17.99 19.51
N TYR A 45 19.96 -18.84 20.54
CA TYR A 45 19.85 -18.42 21.92
C TYR A 45 20.65 -19.34 22.84
N SER A 46 21.60 -18.77 23.60
CA SER A 46 22.37 -19.51 24.61
C SER A 46 23.02 -20.81 24.09
N GLY A 47 23.49 -20.80 22.83
CA GLY A 47 24.10 -21.96 22.17
C GLY A 47 23.11 -22.96 21.55
N ALA A 48 21.82 -22.82 21.78
CA ALA A 48 20.78 -23.53 21.03
C ALA A 48 20.46 -22.79 19.73
N ASN A 49 20.16 -23.54 18.67
CA ASN A 49 19.72 -23.01 17.38
C ASN A 49 18.34 -23.58 17.04
N ALA A 50 17.49 -22.75 16.44
CA ALA A 50 16.21 -23.14 15.86
C ALA A 50 16.06 -22.48 14.49
N SER A 51 15.44 -23.18 13.55
CA SER A 51 15.15 -22.66 12.21
C SER A 51 13.69 -22.94 11.86
N ALA A 52 13.02 -21.95 11.30
CA ALA A 52 11.69 -22.09 10.71
C ALA A 52 11.76 -21.74 9.22
N GLU A 53 10.98 -22.40 8.37
CA GLU A 53 10.91 -22.10 6.94
C GLU A 53 9.60 -21.40 6.58
N PHE A 54 9.67 -20.51 5.59
CA PHE A 54 8.51 -19.89 4.95
C PHE A 54 8.80 -19.74 3.45
N GLU A 55 7.75 -19.59 2.65
CA GLU A 55 7.86 -19.40 1.21
C GLU A 55 7.24 -18.06 0.83
N LEU A 56 8.01 -17.26 0.09
CA LEU A 56 7.48 -16.09 -0.59
C LEU A 56 6.90 -16.55 -1.91
N ILE A 57 5.57 -16.58 -1.95
CA ILE A 57 4.81 -16.86 -3.17
C ILE A 57 4.32 -15.54 -3.77
N GLU A 58 4.11 -15.53 -5.08
CA GLU A 58 3.31 -14.48 -5.71
C GLU A 58 1.90 -14.66 -5.15
N SER A 59 1.54 -13.84 -4.17
CA SER A 59 0.18 -13.86 -3.68
C SER A 59 -0.70 -13.21 -4.73
N ASP A 60 -1.76 -13.89 -5.16
CA ASP A 60 -2.88 -13.22 -5.84
C ASP A 60 -3.57 -12.17 -4.92
N ALA A 61 -3.10 -12.02 -3.67
CA ALA A 61 -3.46 -10.93 -2.79
C ALA A 61 -2.90 -9.62 -3.33
N ILE A 62 -3.72 -8.94 -4.13
CA ILE A 62 -3.45 -7.61 -4.61
C ILE A 62 -3.57 -6.66 -3.43
N CYS A 63 -2.48 -5.99 -3.06
CA CYS A 63 -2.48 -4.95 -2.04
C CYS A 63 -2.05 -3.61 -2.65
N ILE A 64 -2.44 -2.52 -2.00
CA ILE A 64 -1.99 -1.19 -2.40
C ILE A 64 -0.51 -1.08 -2.02
N PRO A 65 0.40 -0.77 -2.95
CA PRO A 65 1.83 -0.70 -2.63
C PRO A 65 2.14 0.37 -1.59
N GLU A 66 3.12 0.10 -0.71
CA GLU A 66 3.51 1.01 0.39
C GLU A 66 3.99 2.39 -0.11
N LEU A 67 4.51 2.48 -1.34
CA LEU A 67 4.89 3.76 -1.97
C LEU A 67 3.73 4.75 -2.08
N ILE A 68 2.48 4.26 -2.06
CA ILE A 68 1.29 5.10 -2.11
C ILE A 68 1.07 5.85 -0.79
N LYS A 69 1.49 5.30 0.36
CA LYS A 69 1.30 5.94 1.67
C LYS A 69 1.90 7.36 1.75
N PRO A 70 3.16 7.61 1.37
CA PRO A 70 3.69 8.98 1.37
C PRO A 70 3.00 9.91 0.35
N ILE A 71 2.50 9.38 -0.78
CA ILE A 71 1.73 10.17 -1.75
C ILE A 71 0.39 10.58 -1.13
N MET A 72 -0.31 9.63 -0.50
CA MET A 72 -1.55 9.86 0.24
C MET A 72 -1.36 10.90 1.35
N ALA A 73 -0.30 10.80 2.16
CA ALA A 73 -0.01 11.77 3.22
C ALA A 73 0.21 13.19 2.67
N ASN A 74 0.89 13.32 1.53
CA ASN A 74 1.07 14.60 0.85
C ASN A 74 -0.26 15.15 0.31
N TRP A 75 -1.12 14.29 -0.24
CA TRP A 75 -2.45 14.68 -0.70
C TRP A 75 -3.34 15.18 0.45
N LEU A 76 -3.37 14.45 1.56
CA LEU A 76 -4.09 14.85 2.77
C LEU A 76 -3.60 16.18 3.34
N SER A 77 -2.31 16.47 3.17
CA SER A 77 -1.71 17.75 3.58
C SER A 77 -1.98 18.89 2.59
N GLY A 78 -2.63 18.62 1.45
CA GLY A 78 -2.89 19.59 0.39
C GLY A 78 -1.68 19.96 -0.46
N ASN A 79 -0.59 19.19 -0.37
CA ASN A 79 0.65 19.45 -1.14
C ASN A 79 0.56 18.98 -2.60
N ILE A 80 -0.36 18.06 -2.92
CA ILE A 80 -0.61 17.55 -4.28
C ILE A 80 -2.11 17.61 -4.58
N SER A 81 -2.48 17.77 -5.86
CA SER A 81 -3.89 17.81 -6.28
C SER A 81 -4.54 16.43 -6.26
N ASP A 82 -5.87 16.43 -6.29
CA ASP A 82 -6.68 15.21 -6.40
C ASP A 82 -6.34 14.39 -7.64
N GLY A 83 -6.18 15.06 -8.79
CA GLY A 83 -5.77 14.39 -10.02
C GLY A 83 -4.38 13.77 -9.93
N PHE A 84 -3.43 14.38 -9.20
CA PHE A 84 -2.12 13.78 -8.97
C PHE A 84 -2.20 12.50 -8.13
N LEU A 85 -3.08 12.46 -7.13
CA LEU A 85 -3.33 11.23 -6.35
C LEU A 85 -3.91 10.13 -7.25
N LEU A 86 -4.93 10.44 -8.04
CA LEU A 86 -5.55 9.46 -8.93
C LEU A 86 -4.59 8.98 -10.03
N ASP A 87 -3.75 9.87 -10.57
CA ASP A 87 -2.68 9.50 -11.52
C ASP A 87 -1.67 8.52 -10.88
N ALA A 88 -1.31 8.74 -9.61
CA ALA A 88 -0.48 7.80 -8.87
C ALA A 88 -1.16 6.45 -8.67
N PHE A 89 -2.47 6.42 -8.38
CA PHE A 89 -3.22 5.15 -8.36
C PHE A 89 -3.19 4.46 -9.72
N GLN A 90 -3.43 5.19 -10.82
CA GLN A 90 -3.42 4.62 -12.17
C GLN A 90 -2.05 4.03 -12.56
N LYS A 91 -0.95 4.64 -12.11
CA LYS A 91 0.41 4.22 -12.45
C LYS A 91 0.94 3.09 -11.59
N TYR A 92 0.60 3.07 -10.31
CA TYR A 92 1.27 2.22 -9.32
C TYR A 92 0.34 1.25 -8.60
N VAL A 93 -0.99 1.41 -8.69
CA VAL A 93 -1.95 0.48 -8.09
C VAL A 93 -2.54 -0.40 -9.18
N ASP A 94 -2.65 -1.69 -8.91
CA ASP A 94 -3.27 -2.64 -9.83
C ASP A 94 -4.73 -2.24 -10.14
N THR A 95 -5.10 -2.27 -11.41
CA THR A 95 -6.42 -1.84 -11.90
C THR A 95 -7.57 -2.73 -11.40
N LYS A 96 -7.27 -3.94 -10.91
CA LYS A 96 -8.22 -4.81 -10.22
C LYS A 96 -8.58 -4.32 -8.82
N LEU A 97 -7.70 -3.50 -8.19
CA LEU A 97 -7.99 -2.86 -6.90
C LEU A 97 -8.66 -1.52 -7.07
N ILE A 98 -8.08 -0.61 -7.86
CA ILE A 98 -8.63 0.73 -8.08
C ILE A 98 -8.79 0.94 -9.58
N SER A 99 -10.05 1.05 -10.03
CA SER A 99 -10.39 1.21 -11.44
C SER A 99 -10.83 2.64 -11.73
N ILE A 100 -9.92 3.45 -12.29
CA ILE A 100 -10.21 4.83 -12.68
C ILE A 100 -10.72 4.85 -14.13
N PRO A 101 -11.97 5.24 -14.39
CA PRO A 101 -12.63 5.06 -15.70
C PRO A 101 -12.33 6.20 -16.70
N PHE A 102 -11.29 7.00 -16.46
CA PHE A 102 -10.91 8.13 -17.30
C PHE A 102 -9.38 8.31 -17.34
N GLU A 103 -8.87 8.94 -18.39
CA GLU A 103 -7.45 9.21 -18.54
C GLU A 103 -7.05 10.50 -17.82
N ILE A 104 -5.92 10.45 -17.11
CA ILE A 104 -5.32 11.59 -16.42
C ILE A 104 -4.02 11.96 -17.12
N ASN A 105 -3.85 13.25 -17.41
CA ASN A 105 -2.67 13.79 -18.07
C ASN A 105 -2.41 15.23 -17.61
N GLU A 106 -1.33 15.84 -18.11
CA GLU A 106 -0.90 17.19 -17.73
C GLU A 106 -1.96 18.28 -17.95
N SER A 107 -2.90 18.06 -18.88
CA SER A 107 -3.94 19.05 -19.18
C SER A 107 -5.15 19.00 -18.23
N ASN A 108 -5.41 17.86 -17.59
CA ASN A 108 -6.64 17.65 -16.81
C ASN A 108 -6.39 17.27 -15.33
N VAL A 109 -5.13 17.10 -14.91
CA VAL A 109 -4.72 16.71 -13.54
C VAL A 109 -5.16 17.70 -12.44
N TYR A 110 -5.53 18.93 -12.81
CA TYR A 110 -6.03 19.96 -11.90
C TYR A 110 -7.55 20.18 -12.00
N GLU A 111 -8.22 19.48 -12.91
CA GLU A 111 -9.67 19.59 -13.13
C GLU A 111 -10.46 18.51 -12.39
N ILE A 112 -9.77 17.54 -11.79
CA ILE A 112 -10.36 16.47 -10.98
C ILE A 112 -10.61 16.99 -9.57
N ASP A 113 -11.77 16.64 -9.02
CA ASP A 113 -12.18 17.00 -7.66
C ASP A 113 -12.49 15.74 -6.85
N ILE A 114 -11.95 15.67 -5.64
CA ILE A 114 -12.28 14.69 -4.60
C ILE A 114 -12.90 15.45 -3.42
N PRO A 115 -14.17 15.19 -3.07
CA PRO A 115 -14.82 15.90 -1.96
C PRO A 115 -14.05 15.77 -0.66
N GLU A 116 -13.94 16.86 0.11
CA GLU A 116 -13.10 16.94 1.31
C GLU A 116 -13.40 15.82 2.33
N TRP A 117 -14.65 15.38 2.47
CA TRP A 117 -15.02 14.32 3.39
C TRP A 117 -14.40 12.95 3.04
N VAL A 118 -14.03 12.73 1.77
CA VAL A 118 -13.37 11.51 1.28
C VAL A 118 -11.96 11.38 1.86
N LYS A 119 -11.31 12.49 2.20
CA LYS A 119 -9.98 12.47 2.87
C LYS A 119 -9.99 11.66 4.16
N ASN A 120 -11.12 11.59 4.86
CA ASN A 120 -11.25 10.76 6.06
C ASN A 120 -11.01 9.27 5.78
N ILE A 121 -11.41 8.79 4.61
CA ILE A 121 -11.16 7.40 4.18
C ILE A 121 -9.66 7.18 3.99
N GLY A 122 -8.96 8.15 3.39
CA GLY A 122 -7.50 8.14 3.27
C GLY A 122 -6.79 8.15 4.63
N VAL A 123 -7.27 8.96 5.58
CA VAL A 123 -6.75 8.97 6.96
C VAL A 123 -6.94 7.62 7.64
N TRP A 124 -8.14 7.02 7.56
CA TRP A 124 -8.39 5.70 8.15
C TRP A 124 -7.52 4.61 7.56
N TRP A 125 -7.23 4.69 6.26
CA TRP A 125 -6.32 3.75 5.62
C TRP A 125 -4.87 3.93 6.09
N LEU A 126 -4.38 5.17 6.19
CA LEU A 126 -3.03 5.46 6.70
C LEU A 126 -2.86 5.08 8.18
N GLU A 127 -3.92 5.21 8.98
CA GLU A 127 -3.94 4.81 10.39
C GLU A 127 -4.22 3.32 10.58
N GLU A 128 -4.26 2.53 9.50
CA GLU A 128 -4.51 1.09 9.50
C GLU A 128 -5.84 0.69 10.18
N LYS A 129 -6.82 1.61 10.19
CA LYS A 129 -8.19 1.39 10.69
C LYS A 129 -9.07 0.65 9.69
N ILE A 130 -8.74 0.75 8.40
CA ILE A 130 -9.33 -0.02 7.31
C ILE A 130 -8.23 -0.67 6.48
N SER A 131 -8.50 -1.85 5.95
CA SER A 131 -7.62 -2.58 5.06
C SER A 131 -7.48 -1.89 3.68
N GLY A 132 -6.44 -2.25 2.94
CA GLY A 132 -6.28 -1.79 1.55
C GLY A 132 -7.46 -2.18 0.65
N GLU A 133 -8.04 -3.36 0.87
CA GLU A 133 -9.24 -3.82 0.13
C GLU A 133 -10.47 -2.96 0.45
N GLU A 134 -10.73 -2.67 1.73
CA GLU A 134 -11.84 -1.79 2.14
C GLU A 134 -11.67 -0.37 1.59
N PHE A 135 -10.45 0.16 1.62
CA PHE A 135 -10.12 1.44 1.02
C PHE A 135 -10.38 1.42 -0.49
N SER A 136 -9.85 0.44 -1.22
CA SER A 136 -10.02 0.29 -2.67
C SER A 136 -11.50 0.18 -3.06
N ASN A 137 -12.27 -0.62 -2.34
CA ASN A 137 -13.71 -0.75 -2.54
C ASN A 137 -14.46 0.57 -2.33
N ALA A 138 -14.08 1.34 -1.30
CA ALA A 138 -14.65 2.66 -1.07
C ALA A 138 -14.34 3.62 -2.24
N ILE A 139 -13.08 3.70 -2.67
CA ILE A 139 -12.68 4.57 -3.80
C ILE A 139 -13.41 4.18 -5.09
N ASN A 140 -13.47 2.88 -5.43
CA ASN A 140 -14.20 2.41 -6.61
C ASN A 140 -15.68 2.81 -6.55
N ASN A 141 -16.33 2.64 -5.40
CA ASN A 141 -17.73 3.01 -5.28
C ASN A 141 -17.98 4.52 -5.46
N LEU A 142 -17.02 5.36 -5.07
CA LEU A 142 -17.11 6.81 -5.27
C LEU A 142 -16.85 7.22 -6.72
N LEU A 143 -15.94 6.53 -7.41
CA LEU A 143 -15.71 6.69 -8.85
C LEU A 143 -16.96 6.27 -9.64
N GLU A 144 -17.54 5.10 -9.35
CA GLU A 144 -18.76 4.59 -10.00
C GLU A 144 -19.95 5.54 -9.85
N ARG A 145 -20.05 6.24 -8.71
CA ARG A 145 -21.11 7.21 -8.44
C ARG A 145 -20.82 8.60 -9.01
N ASN A 146 -19.69 8.79 -9.69
CA ASN A 146 -19.19 10.10 -10.15
C ASN A 146 -19.10 11.14 -9.02
N ILE A 147 -18.78 10.68 -7.81
CA ILE A 147 -18.49 11.56 -6.66
C ILE A 147 -17.04 12.04 -6.73
N ILE A 148 -16.14 11.17 -7.18
CA ILE A 148 -14.75 11.48 -7.51
C ILE A 148 -14.63 11.54 -9.03
N GLY A 149 -14.02 12.59 -9.56
CA GLY A 149 -13.79 12.73 -10.99
C GLY A 149 -13.87 14.18 -11.43
N PHE A 150 -14.24 14.40 -12.69
CA PHE A 150 -14.45 15.75 -13.18
C PHE A 150 -15.74 16.34 -12.58
N PRO A 151 -15.72 17.60 -12.14
CA PRO A 151 -16.92 18.27 -11.64
C PRO A 151 -17.99 18.25 -12.72
N ILE A 152 -19.20 17.84 -12.33
CA ILE A 152 -20.35 17.80 -13.22
C ILE A 152 -20.61 19.24 -13.68
N GLN A 153 -20.39 19.53 -14.96
CA GLN A 153 -20.87 20.77 -15.56
C GLN A 153 -22.40 20.70 -15.52
N MET A 154 -23.02 21.40 -14.56
CA MET A 154 -24.44 21.67 -14.65
C MET A 154 -24.64 22.58 -15.85
N GLU A 155 -25.08 22.03 -16.98
CA GLU A 155 -25.77 22.82 -17.99
C GLU A 155 -26.96 23.45 -17.29
N ASN A 156 -26.83 24.74 -16.95
CA ASN A 156 -27.96 25.53 -16.52
C ASN A 156 -28.94 25.55 -17.69
N GLU A 157 -29.97 24.69 -17.65
CA GLU A 157 -31.13 24.84 -18.51
C GLU A 157 -31.68 26.26 -18.31
N ILE A 158 -31.64 27.03 -19.40
CA ILE A 158 -32.04 28.44 -19.50
C ILE A 158 -33.57 28.55 -19.53
#